data_AF-A0A817PG70-F1
#
_entry.id   AF-A0A817PG70-F1
#
_cell.length_a   1.000
_cell.length_b   1.000
_cell.length_c   1.000
_cell.angle_alpha   90.00
_cell.angle_beta   90.00
_cell.angle_gamma   90.00
#
_symmetry.space_group_name_H-M   'P 1'
#
loop_
_entity.id
_entity.type
_entity.pdbx_description
1 polymer ?
#
loop_
_entity_poly.entity_id
_entity_poly.type
_entity_poly.pdbx_seq_one_letter_code
_entity_poly.pdbx_strand_id
1 'polypeptide(L)'
;MIELADLPDEVILAIMNKVEYRAELLCSIIGIGNNRLEQLALDKCHSIDLTFDYFDSPYELLMQRFYSHVMPRIYYNIQSLTLNVHHIRHFVTYVNENYNGTLLNLTHLKLVFGKRCFKTGTPYTIGNDINSVLHGEPLFSIIPEFLHFDGTIGGRILSVLRCSPLIHSIISFELDDDCIFPDAPNDDGLFFVHSSQLTHIRVTLCRFDHCVRLLNQLGPQIHSFSVSLVHVRIGDVDIISKMTSISCPNLKILTMTIYRNILCYEECIPPLLQRLSNVEHLTLLLAVGVIGNRPDHFIDGFDLEKDIVSYMPHLRQFKFHIRSILIDASHTEVDAIRRTCVKHQSVGCALDYFNNHYGQCQIYSLPFIGTRLDFISNRFPLFDINNTFSNVTVLLLFDDVKPFESVFFERVTQALPSLRTLEVSNELKQQEKSANSLVFARLATLILYNVHMNYAEQLLCRARLPCLIELAIRNDLLLAMVAGDNQQARYNCSKVETLRTSELPSDPTDSIQNFFPLDSCFKYSKKEQK
;
A
#
# COMPACT_ATOMS: atom_id res chain seq x y z
N MET A 1 -31.46 -14.85 27.01
CA MET A 1 -30.16 -15.12 26.37
C MET A 1 -30.42 -16.16 25.30
N ILE A 2 -30.10 -15.90 24.03
CA ILE A 2 -30.33 -16.86 22.94
C ILE A 2 -29.03 -17.64 22.76
N GLU A 3 -29.07 -18.96 22.81
CA GLU A 3 -27.88 -19.79 22.57
C GLU A 3 -27.62 -19.91 21.06
N LEU A 4 -26.34 -19.95 20.67
CA LEU A 4 -25.96 -20.06 19.26
C LEU A 4 -26.53 -21.34 18.61
N ALA A 5 -26.67 -22.42 19.39
CA ALA A 5 -27.21 -23.69 18.94
C ALA A 5 -28.71 -23.64 18.60
N ASP A 6 -29.45 -22.67 19.14
CA ASP A 6 -30.88 -22.49 18.91
C ASP A 6 -31.18 -21.67 17.65
N LEU A 7 -30.18 -21.00 17.09
CA LEU A 7 -30.36 -20.18 15.89
C LEU A 7 -30.56 -21.07 14.64
N PRO A 8 -31.35 -20.62 13.65
CA PRO A 8 -31.42 -21.25 12.33
C PRO A 8 -30.06 -21.25 11.60
N ASP A 9 -29.83 -22.23 10.73
CA ASP A 9 -28.57 -22.39 9.99
C ASP A 9 -28.23 -21.13 9.18
N GLU A 10 -29.23 -20.50 8.57
CA GLU A 10 -29.05 -19.30 7.74
C GLU A 10 -28.51 -18.12 8.56
N VAL A 11 -28.94 -18.00 9.82
CA VAL A 11 -28.49 -16.94 10.73
C VAL A 11 -27.07 -17.23 11.19
N ILE A 12 -26.76 -18.48 11.55
CA ILE A 12 -25.41 -18.90 11.93
C ILE A 12 -24.45 -18.65 10.77
N LEU A 13 -24.81 -19.04 9.55
CA LEU A 13 -24.01 -18.80 8.34
C LEU A 13 -23.81 -17.32 8.06
N ALA A 14 -24.85 -16.49 8.24
CA ALA A 14 -24.72 -15.04 8.09
C ALA A 14 -23.74 -14.45 9.12
N ILE A 15 -23.78 -14.91 10.37
CA ILE A 15 -22.83 -14.52 11.43
C ILE A 15 -21.42 -14.97 11.03
N MET A 16 -21.23 -16.23 10.67
CA MET A 16 -19.92 -16.78 10.28
C MET A 16 -19.29 -16.04 9.09
N ASN A 17 -20.11 -15.62 8.13
CA ASN A 17 -19.66 -14.84 6.97
C ASN A 17 -19.27 -13.39 7.31
N LYS A 18 -19.70 -12.87 8.46
CA LYS A 18 -19.38 -11.52 8.94
C LYS A 18 -18.21 -11.48 9.92
N VAL A 19 -17.84 -12.61 10.52
CA VAL A 19 -16.71 -12.69 11.44
C VAL A 19 -15.40 -12.77 10.66
N GLU A 20 -14.51 -11.81 10.93
CA GLU A 20 -13.21 -11.67 10.26
C GLU A 20 -12.24 -12.81 10.66
N TYR A 21 -12.19 -13.16 11.95
CA TYR A 21 -11.29 -14.18 12.51
C TYR A 21 -11.85 -15.60 12.43
N ARG A 22 -11.94 -16.13 11.20
CA ARG A 22 -12.55 -17.45 10.94
C ARG A 22 -11.93 -18.59 11.73
N ALA A 23 -10.61 -18.60 11.93
CA ALA A 23 -9.97 -19.67 12.68
C ALA A 23 -10.32 -19.68 14.19
N GLU A 24 -10.46 -18.51 14.82
CA GLU A 24 -10.90 -18.41 16.22
C GLU A 24 -12.35 -18.86 16.36
N LEU A 25 -13.20 -18.43 15.41
CA LEU A 25 -14.59 -18.86 15.33
C LEU A 25 -14.69 -20.39 15.17
N LEU A 26 -13.88 -21.00 14.30
CA LEU A 26 -13.83 -22.45 14.11
C LEU A 26 -13.39 -23.19 15.37
N CYS A 27 -12.31 -22.74 16.01
CA CYS A 27 -11.86 -23.29 17.30
C CYS A 27 -12.96 -23.20 18.36
N SER A 28 -13.69 -22.09 18.40
CA SER A 28 -14.77 -21.86 19.35
C SER A 28 -15.97 -22.77 19.07
N ILE A 29 -16.42 -22.85 17.81
CA ILE A 29 -17.55 -23.69 17.41
C ILE A 29 -17.26 -25.17 17.66
N ILE A 30 -16.07 -25.63 17.30
CA ILE A 30 -15.64 -27.02 17.55
C ILE A 30 -15.50 -27.27 19.06
N GLY A 31 -15.10 -26.27 19.84
CA GLY A 31 -15.06 -26.35 21.29
C GLY A 31 -16.43 -26.50 21.97
N ILE A 32 -17.52 -26.07 21.32
CA ILE A 32 -18.90 -26.26 21.83
C ILE A 32 -19.29 -27.74 21.81
N GLY A 33 -18.71 -28.55 20.91
CA GLY A 33 -19.03 -29.98 20.79
C GLY A 33 -20.45 -30.24 20.25
N ASN A 34 -21.01 -29.28 19.48
CA ASN A 34 -22.32 -29.43 18.85
C ASN A 34 -22.16 -29.87 17.40
N ASN A 35 -22.56 -31.10 17.08
CA ASN A 35 -22.38 -31.70 15.76
C ASN A 35 -22.98 -30.88 14.60
N ARG A 36 -24.14 -30.22 14.82
CA ARG A 36 -24.79 -29.40 13.78
C ARG A 36 -23.95 -28.16 13.49
N LEU A 37 -23.52 -27.45 14.53
CA LEU A 37 -22.67 -26.27 14.37
C LEU A 37 -21.31 -26.63 13.75
N GLU A 38 -20.74 -27.76 14.16
CA GLU A 38 -19.49 -28.27 13.59
C GLU A 38 -19.64 -28.56 12.10
N GLN A 39 -20.66 -29.31 11.68
CA GLN A 39 -20.89 -29.61 10.27
C GLN A 39 -21.08 -28.33 9.44
N LEU A 40 -21.91 -27.40 9.92
CA LEU A 40 -22.10 -26.10 9.26
C LEU A 40 -20.80 -25.33 9.09
N ALA A 41 -19.95 -25.37 10.12
CA ALA A 41 -18.67 -24.69 10.12
C ALA A 41 -17.66 -25.34 9.17
N LEU A 42 -17.58 -26.67 9.15
CA LEU A 42 -16.69 -27.45 8.30
C LEU A 42 -17.07 -27.33 6.82
N ASP A 43 -18.37 -27.37 6.50
CA ASP A 43 -18.90 -27.32 5.12
C ASP A 43 -18.66 -25.96 4.43
N LYS A 44 -18.35 -24.92 5.20
CA LYS A 44 -18.05 -23.56 4.67
C LYS A 44 -16.59 -23.18 4.77
N CYS A 45 -15.74 -24.07 5.28
CA CYS A 45 -14.33 -23.78 5.53
C CYS A 45 -13.46 -24.06 4.29
N HIS A 46 -13.69 -23.31 3.21
CA HIS A 46 -12.83 -23.36 2.02
C HIS A 46 -11.67 -22.37 2.07
N SER A 47 -11.77 -21.35 2.92
CA SER A 47 -10.73 -20.34 3.13
C SER A 47 -10.51 -20.12 4.62
N ILE A 48 -9.25 -20.24 5.05
CA ILE A 48 -8.82 -20.07 6.43
C ILE A 48 -7.87 -18.89 6.52
N ASP A 49 -8.12 -18.04 7.50
CA ASP A 49 -7.23 -16.95 7.87
C ASP A 49 -6.57 -17.24 9.23
N LEU A 50 -5.25 -17.36 9.23
CA LEU A 50 -4.35 -17.54 10.38
C LEU A 50 -3.37 -16.36 10.48
N THR A 51 -3.86 -15.13 10.37
CA THR A 51 -3.09 -13.88 10.46
C THR A 51 -2.67 -13.49 11.89
N PHE A 52 -3.10 -14.22 12.93
CA PHE A 52 -2.88 -13.84 14.34
C PHE A 52 -1.42 -13.51 14.68
N ASP A 53 -1.23 -12.39 15.37
CA ASP A 53 0.07 -11.90 15.80
C ASP A 53 0.68 -12.73 16.94
N TYR A 54 1.97 -13.06 16.82
CA TYR A 54 2.72 -13.94 17.73
C TYR A 54 2.90 -13.37 19.15
N PHE A 55 2.65 -12.07 19.36
CA PHE A 55 3.08 -11.37 20.58
C PHE A 55 2.12 -11.45 21.78
N ASP A 56 0.98 -12.10 21.62
CA ASP A 56 0.04 -12.33 22.71
C ASP A 56 0.04 -13.83 23.05
N SER A 57 0.52 -14.16 24.26
CA SER A 57 0.59 -15.53 24.83
C SER A 57 -0.66 -16.44 24.66
N PRO A 58 -1.92 -15.93 24.59
CA PRO A 58 -3.08 -16.78 24.31
C PRO A 58 -3.06 -17.47 22.95
N TYR A 59 -2.32 -16.96 21.97
CA TYR A 59 -2.40 -17.44 20.59
C TYR A 59 -1.60 -18.71 20.31
N GLU A 60 -0.56 -19.03 21.09
CA GLU A 60 0.13 -20.33 20.96
C GLU A 60 -0.82 -21.49 21.30
N LEU A 61 -1.62 -21.34 22.35
CA LEU A 61 -2.63 -22.33 22.71
C LEU A 61 -3.73 -22.44 21.65
N LEU A 62 -4.14 -21.31 21.07
CA LEU A 62 -5.11 -21.30 19.97
C LEU A 62 -4.56 -22.03 18.74
N MET A 63 -3.31 -21.77 18.36
CA MET A 63 -2.64 -22.44 17.24
C MET A 63 -2.47 -23.93 17.50
N GLN A 64 -2.08 -24.32 18.72
CA GLN A 64 -1.99 -25.72 19.11
C GLN A 64 -3.35 -26.41 19.01
N ARG A 65 -4.42 -25.78 19.53
CA ARG A 65 -5.80 -26.30 19.42
C ARG A 65 -6.27 -26.37 17.97
N PHE A 66 -5.93 -25.37 17.17
CA PHE A 66 -6.24 -25.34 15.76
C PHE A 66 -5.58 -26.54 15.05
N TYR A 67 -4.29 -26.77 15.28
CA TYR A 67 -3.59 -27.91 14.70
C TYR A 67 -4.13 -29.24 15.21
N SER A 68 -4.34 -29.42 16.51
CA SER A 68 -4.76 -30.71 17.07
C SER A 68 -6.22 -31.07 16.83
N HIS A 69 -7.12 -30.10 16.73
CA HIS A 69 -8.57 -30.36 16.69
C HIS A 69 -9.25 -29.92 15.40
N VAL A 70 -8.79 -28.82 14.80
CA VAL A 70 -9.48 -28.18 13.67
C VAL A 70 -8.89 -28.67 12.35
N MET A 71 -7.56 -28.61 12.21
CA MET A 71 -6.84 -28.99 10.99
C MET A 71 -7.16 -30.42 10.49
N PRO A 72 -7.22 -31.47 11.34
CA PRO A 72 -7.50 -32.84 10.88
C PRO A 72 -8.89 -33.00 10.26
N ARG A 73 -9.81 -32.08 10.57
CA ARG A 73 -11.20 -32.12 10.09
C ARG A 73 -11.40 -31.33 8.80
N ILE A 74 -10.58 -30.31 8.55
CA ILE A 74 -10.74 -29.41 7.40
C ILE A 74 -9.65 -29.52 6.36
N TYR A 75 -8.54 -30.21 6.60
CA TYR A 75 -7.38 -30.16 5.70
C TYR A 75 -7.68 -30.55 4.25
N TYR A 76 -8.63 -31.48 4.03
CA TYR A 76 -9.10 -31.83 2.69
C TYR A 76 -9.98 -30.78 2.04
N ASN A 77 -10.53 -29.82 2.79
CA ASN A 77 -11.47 -28.82 2.27
C ASN A 77 -10.84 -27.44 2.08
N ILE A 78 -9.61 -27.22 2.58
CA ILE A 78 -8.91 -25.93 2.47
C ILE A 78 -8.52 -25.71 1.01
N GLN A 79 -9.10 -24.68 0.40
CA GLN A 79 -8.73 -24.20 -0.93
C GLN A 79 -7.83 -22.97 -0.86
N SER A 80 -8.02 -22.13 0.16
CA SER A 80 -7.29 -20.89 0.37
C SER A 80 -6.79 -20.78 1.82
N LEU A 81 -5.53 -20.41 2.00
CA LEU A 81 -4.91 -20.24 3.32
C LEU A 81 -4.18 -18.90 3.38
N THR A 82 -4.57 -18.04 4.32
CA THR A 82 -3.80 -16.87 4.72
C THR A 82 -3.05 -17.20 6.00
N LEU A 83 -1.73 -17.01 6.04
CA LEU A 83 -0.90 -17.40 7.18
C LEU A 83 0.06 -16.27 7.56
N ASN A 84 0.13 -15.96 8.85
CA ASN A 84 1.21 -15.13 9.38
C ASN A 84 2.55 -15.84 9.18
N VAL A 85 3.53 -15.16 8.61
CA VAL A 85 4.86 -15.73 8.33
C VAL A 85 5.54 -16.35 9.55
N HIS A 86 5.23 -15.90 10.77
CA HIS A 86 5.78 -16.44 12.00
C HIS A 86 5.34 -17.89 12.23
N HIS A 87 4.15 -18.26 11.73
CA HIS A 87 3.58 -19.59 11.87
C HIS A 87 3.96 -20.55 10.73
N ILE A 88 4.62 -20.07 9.66
CA ILE A 88 4.88 -20.91 8.47
C ILE A 88 5.69 -22.16 8.78
N ARG A 89 6.70 -22.03 9.64
CA ARG A 89 7.55 -23.16 10.02
C ARG A 89 6.75 -24.21 10.79
N HIS A 90 6.01 -23.79 11.81
CA HIS A 90 5.17 -24.68 12.60
C HIS A 90 4.11 -25.35 11.74
N PHE A 91 3.46 -24.59 10.87
CA PHE A 91 2.47 -25.10 9.94
C PHE A 91 3.05 -26.16 8.99
N VAL A 92 4.17 -25.86 8.33
CA VAL A 92 4.79 -26.80 7.39
C VAL A 92 5.31 -28.04 8.11
N THR A 93 5.91 -27.90 9.30
CA THR A 93 6.31 -29.04 10.13
C THR A 93 5.09 -29.91 10.46
N TYR A 94 4.00 -29.31 10.94
CA TYR A 94 2.78 -30.04 11.26
C TYR A 94 2.20 -30.78 10.05
N VAL A 95 2.14 -30.12 8.89
CA VAL A 95 1.63 -30.72 7.65
C VAL A 95 2.53 -31.85 7.15
N ASN A 96 3.84 -31.70 7.28
CA ASN A 96 4.81 -32.75 6.94
C ASN A 96 4.64 -33.98 7.84
N GLU A 97 4.50 -33.77 9.15
CA GLU A 97 4.39 -34.85 10.15
C GLU A 97 3.05 -35.60 10.06
N ASN A 98 1.95 -34.91 9.73
CA ASN A 98 0.60 -35.48 9.84
C ASN A 98 -0.05 -35.81 8.49
N TYR A 99 0.36 -35.16 7.40
CA TYR A 99 -0.29 -35.27 6.07
C TYR A 99 0.71 -35.52 4.93
N ASN A 100 1.88 -36.09 5.24
CA ASN A 100 2.95 -36.34 4.27
C ASN A 100 3.34 -35.10 3.46
N GLY A 101 3.19 -33.92 4.05
CA GLY A 101 3.57 -32.64 3.45
C GLY A 101 2.62 -32.10 2.38
N THR A 102 1.43 -32.70 2.21
CA THR A 102 0.49 -32.30 1.14
C THR A 102 -0.84 -31.79 1.68
N LEU A 103 -1.38 -30.76 1.03
CA LEU A 103 -2.76 -30.30 1.21
C LEU A 103 -3.44 -30.34 -0.16
N LEU A 104 -4.11 -31.46 -0.44
CA LEU A 104 -4.55 -31.83 -1.79
C LEU A 104 -5.39 -30.76 -2.50
N ASN A 105 -6.19 -30.00 -1.75
CA ASN A 105 -7.08 -28.99 -2.30
C ASN A 105 -6.57 -27.56 -2.14
N LEU A 106 -5.41 -27.34 -1.50
CA LEU A 106 -4.87 -26.00 -1.29
C LEU A 106 -4.37 -25.43 -2.61
N THR A 107 -5.11 -24.47 -3.16
CA THR A 107 -4.82 -23.80 -4.44
C THR A 107 -4.31 -22.38 -4.27
N HIS A 108 -4.61 -21.72 -3.15
CA HIS A 108 -4.15 -20.37 -2.86
C HIS A 108 -3.47 -20.28 -1.50
N LEU A 109 -2.25 -19.74 -1.47
CA LEU A 109 -1.50 -19.45 -0.24
C LEU A 109 -1.16 -17.96 -0.21
N LYS A 110 -1.66 -17.26 0.80
CA LYS A 110 -1.29 -15.90 1.13
C LYS A 110 -0.45 -15.88 2.41
N LEU A 111 0.72 -15.27 2.34
CA LEU A 111 1.55 -15.00 3.51
C LEU A 111 1.42 -13.53 3.87
N VAL A 112 1.08 -13.28 5.13
CA VAL A 112 1.01 -11.93 5.68
C VAL A 112 2.02 -11.75 6.80
N PHE A 113 2.41 -10.50 7.03
CA PHE A 113 2.89 -10.12 8.35
C PHE A 113 1.69 -9.75 9.19
N GLY A 114 1.63 -10.28 10.40
CA GLY A 114 0.68 -9.74 11.35
C GLY A 114 1.03 -8.30 11.69
N LYS A 115 0.06 -7.56 12.23
CA LYS A 115 0.27 -6.18 12.63
C LYS A 115 1.25 -6.22 13.79
N ARG A 116 2.51 -5.86 13.53
CA ARG A 116 3.37 -5.41 14.64
C ARG A 116 2.71 -4.17 15.22
N CYS A 117 1.89 -4.37 16.25
CA CYS A 117 1.62 -3.34 17.24
C CYS A 117 2.97 -3.05 17.87
N PHE A 118 3.69 -2.06 17.33
CA PHE A 118 4.77 -1.41 18.03
C PHE A 118 4.17 -0.83 19.33
N LYS A 119 4.18 -1.63 20.41
CA LYS A 119 3.89 -1.13 21.77
C LYS A 119 4.93 -0.10 22.21
N THR A 120 6.04 0.01 21.47
CA THR A 120 7.07 1.03 21.65
C THR A 120 7.19 1.79 20.33
N GLY A 121 6.61 3.00 20.26
CA GLY A 121 6.60 3.88 19.08
C GLY A 121 7.96 4.47 18.71
N THR A 122 9.01 3.66 18.69
CA THR A 122 10.34 4.02 18.18
C THR A 122 10.56 3.32 16.84
N PRO A 123 10.63 4.09 15.72
CA PRO A 123 11.14 3.59 14.45
C PRO A 123 12.49 2.91 14.65
N TYR A 124 12.69 1.75 14.04
CA TYR A 124 14.02 1.17 13.92
C TYR A 124 14.84 2.10 13.01
N THR A 125 15.73 2.91 13.58
CA THR A 125 16.76 3.60 12.82
C THR A 125 17.73 2.54 12.31
N ILE A 126 17.71 2.28 11.01
CA ILE A 126 18.80 1.57 10.35
C ILE A 126 20.07 2.38 10.65
N GLY A 127 21.07 1.70 11.19
CA GLY A 127 22.28 2.29 11.74
C GLY A 127 22.94 3.31 10.81
N ASN A 128 23.44 4.36 11.45
CA ASN A 128 24.25 5.41 10.86
C ASN A 128 25.44 4.83 10.08
N ASP A 129 25.39 4.94 8.75
CA ASP A 129 26.56 5.08 7.90
C ASP A 129 26.16 5.83 6.61
N ILE A 130 25.75 7.08 6.79
CA ILE A 130 25.68 8.08 5.70
C ILE A 130 26.39 9.34 6.19
N ASN A 131 27.70 9.22 6.37
CA ASN A 131 28.59 10.37 6.43
C ASN A 131 29.43 10.37 5.16
N SER A 132 28.86 10.86 4.07
CA SER A 132 29.52 11.71 3.06
C SER A 132 28.77 11.64 1.73
N VAL A 133 28.17 12.76 1.32
CA VAL A 133 28.29 13.43 0.01
C VAL A 133 27.04 14.29 -0.22
N LEU A 134 27.25 15.60 0.04
CA LEU A 134 26.65 16.80 -0.56
C LEU A 134 25.22 17.23 -0.16
N HIS A 135 25.22 18.27 0.69
CA HIS A 135 24.32 19.43 0.75
C HIS A 135 22.84 19.23 0.38
N GLY A 136 22.00 19.14 1.43
CA GLY A 136 20.61 19.58 1.40
C GLY A 136 19.61 18.55 0.89
N GLU A 137 19.40 17.45 1.61
CA GLU A 137 18.21 16.63 1.37
C GLU A 137 16.96 17.33 1.95
N PRO A 138 15.89 17.50 1.16
CA PRO A 138 14.61 17.98 1.67
C PRO A 138 13.88 16.85 2.42
N LEU A 139 13.11 17.24 3.44
CA LEU A 139 12.22 16.41 4.26
C LEU A 139 11.23 15.58 3.40
N PHE A 140 11.67 14.42 2.89
CA PHE A 140 10.83 13.50 2.12
C PHE A 140 10.97 12.07 2.63
N SER A 141 10.49 11.83 3.85
CA SER A 141 10.33 10.48 4.39
C SER A 141 9.13 10.37 5.31
N ILE A 142 7.93 10.42 4.73
CA ILE A 142 6.82 9.62 5.27
C ILE A 142 6.64 8.45 4.30
N ILE A 143 7.54 7.48 4.45
CA ILE A 143 7.44 6.15 3.85
C ILE A 143 6.46 5.37 4.75
N PRO A 144 5.59 4.48 4.23
CA PRO A 144 5.18 3.34 5.04
C PRO A 144 6.46 2.69 5.56
N GLU A 145 6.65 2.56 6.87
CA GLU A 145 7.82 1.87 7.40
C GLU A 145 7.79 0.41 6.91
N PHE A 146 8.44 0.14 5.77
CA PHE A 146 8.62 -1.21 5.29
C PHE A 146 9.52 -1.91 6.31
N LEU A 147 9.02 -2.99 6.90
CA LEU A 147 9.79 -3.84 7.79
C LEU A 147 10.88 -4.53 6.96
N HIS A 148 12.07 -3.93 6.93
CA HIS A 148 13.25 -4.58 6.40
C HIS A 148 13.55 -5.80 7.28
N PHE A 149 13.43 -6.98 6.69
CA PHE A 149 13.85 -8.21 7.33
C PHE A 149 15.35 -8.15 7.61
N ASP A 150 15.73 -8.68 8.77
CA ASP A 150 17.00 -9.40 8.82
C ASP A 150 16.90 -10.56 7.82
N GLY A 151 17.84 -10.64 6.87
CA GLY A 151 17.84 -11.63 5.78
C GLY A 151 17.67 -13.08 6.26
N THR A 152 17.88 -13.33 7.56
CA THR A 152 17.63 -14.60 8.24
C THR A 152 16.16 -15.06 8.20
N ILE A 153 15.16 -14.19 8.38
CA ILE A 153 13.75 -14.62 8.48
C ILE A 153 13.20 -14.97 7.10
N GLY A 154 13.36 -14.09 6.11
CA GLY A 154 12.89 -14.39 4.76
C GLY A 154 13.60 -15.63 4.19
N GLY A 155 14.93 -15.73 4.37
CA GLY A 155 15.68 -16.92 3.93
C GLY A 155 15.13 -18.22 4.55
N ARG A 156 14.69 -18.17 5.81
CA ARG A 156 14.02 -19.30 6.49
C ARG A 156 12.67 -19.62 5.87
N ILE A 157 11.83 -18.63 5.59
CA ILE A 157 10.52 -18.82 4.93
C ILE A 157 10.72 -19.54 3.59
N LEU A 158 11.65 -19.04 2.78
CA LEU A 158 12.00 -19.67 1.51
C LEU A 158 12.52 -21.09 1.69
N SER A 159 13.42 -21.34 2.64
CA SER A 159 13.91 -22.70 2.87
C SER A 159 12.79 -23.66 3.29
N VAL A 160 11.82 -23.18 4.08
CA VAL A 160 10.68 -23.96 4.53
C VAL A 160 9.76 -24.30 3.36
N LEU A 161 9.45 -23.32 2.51
CA LEU A 161 8.60 -23.53 1.33
C LEU A 161 9.29 -24.36 0.25
N ARG A 162 10.59 -24.11 -0.01
CA ARG A 162 11.39 -24.84 -1.01
C ARG A 162 11.44 -26.34 -0.74
N CYS A 163 11.48 -26.72 0.53
CA CYS A 163 11.53 -28.14 0.93
C CYS A 163 10.15 -28.75 1.19
N SER A 164 9.07 -27.99 1.02
CA SER A 164 7.72 -28.48 1.33
C SER A 164 7.00 -28.99 0.08
N PRO A 165 6.46 -30.23 0.11
CA PRO A 165 5.60 -30.74 -0.96
C PRO A 165 4.32 -29.90 -1.15
N LEU A 166 3.98 -29.07 -0.16
CA LEU A 166 2.85 -28.15 -0.16
C LEU A 166 2.86 -27.18 -1.36
N ILE A 167 4.05 -26.87 -1.90
CA ILE A 167 4.19 -25.94 -3.02
C ILE A 167 3.69 -26.51 -4.36
N HIS A 168 3.56 -27.83 -4.47
CA HIS A 168 3.18 -28.49 -5.71
C HIS A 168 1.69 -28.37 -6.04
N SER A 169 0.82 -28.11 -5.04
CA SER A 169 -0.63 -27.91 -5.24
C SER A 169 -1.03 -26.44 -5.39
N ILE A 170 -0.12 -25.50 -5.08
CA ILE A 170 -0.43 -24.07 -5.06
C ILE A 170 -0.50 -23.54 -6.50
N ILE A 171 -1.65 -22.99 -6.84
CA ILE A 171 -1.93 -22.30 -8.10
C ILE A 171 -1.63 -20.80 -7.97
N SER A 172 -1.89 -20.23 -6.80
CA SER A 172 -1.76 -18.80 -6.52
C SER A 172 -1.01 -18.52 -5.23
N PHE A 173 0.06 -17.74 -5.31
CA PHE A 173 0.88 -17.33 -4.17
C PHE A 173 0.85 -15.82 -4.00
N GLU A 174 0.51 -15.35 -2.80
CA GLU A 174 0.54 -13.93 -2.44
C GLU A 174 1.46 -13.70 -1.22
N LEU A 175 2.36 -12.74 -1.33
CA LEU A 175 3.10 -12.18 -0.22
C LEU A 175 2.66 -10.73 -0.05
N ASP A 176 2.25 -10.35 1.16
CA ASP A 176 1.69 -9.02 1.44
C ASP A 176 2.63 -7.88 1.06
N ASP A 177 2.08 -6.69 0.81
CA ASP A 177 2.84 -5.54 0.33
C ASP A 177 3.84 -5.01 1.38
N ASP A 178 3.60 -5.32 2.66
CA ASP A 178 4.52 -5.01 3.78
C ASP A 178 5.68 -6.03 3.91
N CYS A 179 5.68 -7.09 3.11
CA CYS A 179 6.61 -8.21 3.22
C CYS A 179 7.60 -8.21 2.04
N ILE A 180 8.81 -7.75 2.29
CA ILE A 180 9.91 -7.86 1.35
C ILE A 180 10.42 -9.31 1.24
N PHE A 181 10.33 -9.88 0.04
CA PHE A 181 10.94 -11.16 -0.28
C PHE A 181 12.47 -11.07 -0.10
N PRO A 182 13.08 -11.97 0.66
CA PRO A 182 14.51 -11.92 1.00
C PRO A 182 15.41 -12.03 -0.23
N ASP A 183 16.62 -11.51 -0.09
CA ASP A 183 17.74 -11.86 -0.95
C ASP A 183 17.99 -13.38 -0.86
N ALA A 184 18.07 -14.03 -2.02
CA ALA A 184 18.43 -15.45 -2.05
C ALA A 184 19.84 -15.57 -1.44
N PRO A 185 20.06 -16.47 -0.46
CA PRO A 185 21.32 -16.52 0.28
C PRO A 185 22.54 -16.91 -0.58
N ASN A 186 22.34 -17.30 -1.84
CA ASN A 186 23.37 -17.54 -2.85
C ASN A 186 22.83 -17.15 -4.24
N ASP A 187 23.69 -16.67 -5.13
CA ASP A 187 23.29 -16.14 -6.45
C ASP A 187 22.54 -17.14 -7.35
N ASP A 188 22.69 -18.46 -7.10
CA ASP A 188 22.12 -19.53 -7.92
C ASP A 188 20.85 -20.18 -7.34
N GLY A 189 20.33 -19.69 -6.20
CA GLY A 189 19.23 -20.36 -5.49
C GLY A 189 17.84 -20.10 -6.08
N LEU A 190 17.22 -21.13 -6.69
CA LEU A 190 15.81 -21.16 -7.12
C LEU A 190 14.84 -20.72 -6.02
N PHE A 191 14.03 -19.67 -6.22
CA PHE A 191 13.01 -19.20 -5.28
C PHE A 191 11.98 -20.26 -4.90
N PHE A 192 11.45 -20.98 -5.90
CA PHE A 192 10.47 -22.07 -5.78
C PHE A 192 11.02 -23.40 -6.35
N VAL A 193 10.95 -24.49 -5.60
CA VAL A 193 11.36 -25.81 -6.12
C VAL A 193 10.19 -26.42 -6.89
N HIS A 194 10.35 -26.59 -8.21
CA HIS A 194 9.50 -27.44 -9.07
C HIS A 194 7.98 -27.41 -8.81
N SER A 195 7.38 -26.22 -8.64
CA SER A 195 5.91 -26.12 -8.80
C SER A 195 5.63 -26.13 -10.30
N SER A 196 4.71 -26.98 -10.76
CA SER A 196 4.20 -27.03 -12.13
C SER A 196 2.82 -26.37 -12.27
N GLN A 197 2.21 -26.00 -11.14
CA GLN A 197 0.83 -25.50 -11.06
C GLN A 197 0.75 -24.02 -10.73
N LEU A 198 1.85 -23.41 -10.26
CA LEU A 198 1.89 -22.01 -9.85
C LEU A 198 1.76 -21.10 -11.07
N THR A 199 0.56 -20.52 -11.22
CA THR A 199 0.18 -19.69 -12.37
C THR A 199 -0.07 -18.23 -11.98
N HIS A 200 -0.33 -17.94 -10.71
CA HIS A 200 -0.62 -16.59 -10.23
C HIS A 200 0.32 -16.25 -9.08
N ILE A 201 1.01 -15.12 -9.19
CA ILE A 201 1.98 -14.70 -8.17
C ILE A 201 1.79 -13.22 -7.87
N ARG A 202 1.68 -12.87 -6.60
CA ARG A 202 1.74 -11.50 -6.08
C ARG A 202 2.83 -11.41 -5.02
N VAL A 203 3.83 -10.55 -5.21
CA VAL A 203 4.96 -10.44 -4.27
C VAL A 203 5.49 -9.02 -4.16
N THR A 204 6.05 -8.69 -3.00
CA THR A 204 6.89 -7.49 -2.83
C THR A 204 8.35 -7.87 -2.77
N LEU A 205 9.18 -7.27 -3.63
CA LEU A 205 10.60 -7.56 -3.76
C LEU A 205 11.41 -6.31 -3.39
N CYS A 206 12.54 -6.53 -2.72
CA CYS A 206 13.46 -5.45 -2.35
C CYS A 206 14.19 -4.89 -3.57
N ARG A 207 14.56 -5.79 -4.50
CA ARG A 207 15.47 -5.54 -5.61
C ARG A 207 14.87 -5.99 -6.94
N PHE A 208 15.27 -5.31 -8.00
CA PHE A 208 14.81 -5.60 -9.35
C PHE A 208 15.43 -6.87 -9.95
N ASP A 209 16.67 -7.23 -9.62
CA ASP A 209 17.29 -8.48 -10.10
C ASP A 209 16.54 -9.72 -9.58
N HIS A 210 15.93 -9.66 -8.40
CA HIS A 210 15.08 -10.74 -7.90
C HIS A 210 13.83 -10.92 -8.76
N CYS A 211 13.24 -9.83 -9.25
CA CYS A 211 12.12 -9.89 -10.19
C CYS A 211 12.53 -10.64 -11.46
N VAL A 212 13.67 -10.27 -12.04
CA VAL A 212 14.23 -10.91 -13.23
C VAL A 212 14.52 -12.40 -12.99
N ARG A 213 15.13 -12.76 -11.86
CA ARG A 213 15.39 -14.16 -11.49
C ARG A 213 14.10 -14.96 -11.32
N LEU A 214 13.08 -14.38 -10.67
CA LEU A 214 11.79 -15.03 -10.46
C LEU A 214 11.07 -15.28 -11.80
N LEU A 215 11.10 -14.30 -12.70
CA LEU A 215 10.58 -14.44 -14.06
C LEU A 215 11.36 -15.46 -14.90
N ASN A 216 12.69 -15.50 -14.81
CA ASN A 216 13.49 -16.54 -15.46
C ASN A 216 13.13 -17.94 -14.96
N GLN A 217 12.83 -18.06 -13.67
CA GLN A 217 12.52 -19.33 -13.04
C GLN A 217 11.10 -19.83 -13.33
N LEU A 218 10.10 -18.95 -13.26
CA LEU A 218 8.69 -19.32 -13.31
C LEU A 218 7.98 -18.88 -14.58
N GLY A 219 8.65 -18.08 -15.42
CA GLY A 219 8.13 -17.50 -16.65
C GLY A 219 7.33 -18.46 -17.54
N PRO A 220 7.82 -19.69 -17.81
CA PRO A 220 7.10 -20.66 -18.62
C PRO A 220 5.72 -21.07 -18.08
N GLN A 221 5.44 -20.87 -16.79
CA GLN A 221 4.23 -21.37 -16.14
C GLN A 221 3.26 -20.28 -15.70
N ILE A 222 3.78 -19.09 -15.39
CA ILE A 222 2.98 -18.00 -14.84
C ILE A 222 2.02 -17.42 -15.89
N HIS A 223 0.76 -17.24 -15.47
CA HIS A 223 -0.29 -16.56 -16.22
C HIS A 223 -0.50 -15.13 -15.74
N SER A 224 -0.36 -14.89 -14.44
CA SER A 224 -0.50 -13.57 -13.81
C SER A 224 0.66 -13.31 -12.84
N PHE A 225 1.26 -12.13 -12.95
CA PHE A 225 2.34 -11.70 -12.10
C PHE A 225 2.10 -10.27 -11.60
N SER A 226 2.05 -10.09 -10.29
CA SER A 226 1.94 -8.81 -9.62
C SER A 226 3.17 -8.62 -8.75
N VAL A 227 3.94 -7.56 -9.00
CA VAL A 227 5.18 -7.30 -8.27
C VAL A 227 5.23 -5.86 -7.79
N SER A 228 5.50 -5.71 -6.49
CA SER A 228 5.78 -4.42 -5.86
C SER A 228 7.28 -4.34 -5.57
N LEU A 229 7.98 -3.34 -6.08
CA LEU A 229 9.42 -3.15 -5.93
C LEU A 229 9.69 -1.93 -5.05
N VAL A 230 10.40 -2.17 -3.94
CA VAL A 230 10.72 -1.09 -2.99
C VAL A 230 11.86 -0.23 -3.54
N HIS A 231 12.92 -0.85 -4.08
CA HIS A 231 14.09 -0.13 -4.60
C HIS A 231 14.55 -0.70 -5.95
N VAL A 232 14.83 0.22 -6.88
CA VAL A 232 15.59 -0.06 -8.11
C VAL A 232 16.78 0.90 -8.12
N ARG A 233 18.01 0.38 -8.14
CA ARG A 233 19.25 1.17 -8.10
C ARG A 233 20.12 0.89 -9.32
N ILE A 234 20.85 1.92 -9.78
CA ILE A 234 21.93 1.77 -10.76
C ILE A 234 23.08 0.96 -10.14
N GLY A 235 23.64 0.04 -10.92
CA GLY A 235 24.79 -0.79 -10.53
C GLY A 235 24.62 -2.26 -10.91
N ASP A 236 23.39 -2.65 -11.21
CA ASP A 236 23.04 -3.99 -11.67
C ASP A 236 23.34 -4.20 -13.17
N VAL A 237 24.58 -3.90 -13.62
CA VAL A 237 24.98 -4.04 -15.04
C VAL A 237 24.79 -5.48 -15.56
N ASP A 238 24.86 -6.48 -14.66
CA ASP A 238 24.58 -7.87 -14.96
C ASP A 238 23.08 -8.21 -15.13
N ILE A 239 22.15 -7.31 -14.78
CA ILE A 239 20.72 -7.57 -14.99
C ILE A 239 20.39 -7.62 -16.48
N ILE A 240 20.96 -6.72 -17.30
CA ILE A 240 20.61 -6.66 -18.73
C ILE A 240 20.95 -7.99 -19.42
N SER A 241 22.10 -8.59 -19.08
CA SER A 241 22.46 -9.91 -19.60
C SER A 241 21.50 -10.99 -19.11
N LYS A 242 21.10 -10.97 -17.83
CA LYS A 242 20.11 -11.88 -17.23
C LYS A 242 18.68 -11.72 -17.77
N MET A 243 18.33 -10.56 -18.33
CA MET A 243 17.02 -10.37 -18.98
C MET A 243 16.91 -11.09 -20.32
N THR A 244 18.03 -11.31 -21.01
CA THR A 244 18.01 -11.91 -22.35
C THR A 244 17.44 -13.33 -22.36
N SER A 245 17.49 -14.03 -21.22
CA SER A 245 16.95 -15.38 -21.05
C SER A 245 15.47 -15.43 -20.65
N ILE A 246 14.84 -14.30 -20.32
CA ILE A 246 13.46 -14.31 -19.85
C ILE A 246 12.53 -14.77 -20.97
N SER A 247 11.77 -15.82 -20.70
CA SER A 247 10.72 -16.32 -21.58
C SER A 247 9.47 -16.60 -20.75
N CYS A 248 8.42 -15.81 -20.98
CA CYS A 248 7.14 -15.92 -20.30
C CYS A 248 6.00 -16.09 -21.30
N PRO A 249 5.93 -17.23 -22.04
CA PRO A 249 4.93 -17.43 -23.10
C PRO A 249 3.49 -17.38 -22.60
N ASN A 250 3.25 -17.76 -21.35
CA ASN A 250 1.92 -17.89 -20.76
C ASN A 250 1.48 -16.65 -19.97
N LEU A 251 2.37 -15.68 -19.72
CA LEU A 251 2.08 -14.51 -18.92
C LEU A 251 1.15 -13.57 -19.69
N LYS A 252 -0.08 -13.41 -19.20
CA LYS A 252 -1.12 -12.56 -19.79
C LYS A 252 -1.39 -11.30 -18.98
N ILE A 253 -1.18 -11.35 -17.66
CA ILE A 253 -1.47 -10.22 -16.77
C ILE A 253 -0.22 -9.85 -16.00
N LEU A 254 0.23 -8.61 -16.14
CA LEU A 254 1.36 -8.05 -15.40
C LEU A 254 0.92 -6.80 -14.64
N THR A 255 1.15 -6.78 -13.33
CA THR A 255 1.06 -5.58 -12.50
C THR A 255 2.43 -5.31 -11.90
N MET A 256 2.95 -4.10 -12.09
CA MET A 256 4.24 -3.70 -11.56
C MET A 256 4.12 -2.36 -10.86
N THR A 257 4.44 -2.36 -9.57
CA THR A 257 4.50 -1.16 -8.73
C THR A 257 5.94 -0.90 -8.36
N ILE A 258 6.45 0.30 -8.58
CA ILE A 258 7.82 0.69 -8.20
C ILE A 258 7.73 2.00 -7.43
N TYR A 259 8.00 1.92 -6.13
CA TYR A 259 7.85 3.07 -5.23
C TYR A 259 9.04 4.04 -5.29
N ARG A 260 10.23 3.54 -5.60
CA ARG A 260 11.46 4.33 -5.74
C ARG A 260 12.33 3.76 -6.85
N ASN A 261 12.26 4.39 -8.02
CA ASN A 261 13.19 4.12 -9.11
C ASN A 261 14.12 5.33 -9.27
N ILE A 262 15.34 5.23 -8.76
CA ILE A 262 16.35 6.25 -9.03
C ILE A 262 17.05 5.78 -10.31
N LEU A 263 16.76 6.46 -11.41
CA LEU A 263 17.53 6.44 -12.66
C LEU A 263 17.46 5.19 -13.57
N CYS A 264 16.65 4.18 -13.31
CA CYS A 264 16.69 2.94 -14.10
C CYS A 264 15.50 2.72 -15.04
N TYR A 265 14.69 3.75 -15.38
CA TYR A 265 13.53 3.52 -16.27
C TYR A 265 13.97 2.91 -17.59
N GLU A 266 14.76 3.63 -18.40
CA GLU A 266 15.20 3.21 -19.74
C GLU A 266 15.95 1.87 -19.74
N GLU A 267 16.71 1.59 -18.68
CA GLU A 267 17.65 0.47 -18.59
C GLU A 267 17.00 -0.81 -18.06
N CYS A 268 15.95 -0.69 -17.27
CA CYS A 268 15.31 -1.82 -16.61
C CYS A 268 13.89 -2.08 -17.11
N ILE A 269 13.06 -1.05 -17.24
CA ILE A 269 11.62 -1.24 -17.44
C ILE A 269 11.29 -1.58 -18.90
N PRO A 270 11.62 -0.77 -19.92
CA PRO A 270 11.39 -1.15 -21.30
C PRO A 270 12.07 -2.46 -21.71
N PRO A 271 13.36 -2.73 -21.39
CA PRO A 271 13.99 -3.98 -21.79
C PRO A 271 13.30 -5.20 -21.20
N LEU A 272 12.82 -5.14 -19.96
CA LEU A 272 12.04 -6.22 -19.36
C LEU A 272 10.69 -6.39 -20.06
N LEU A 273 9.92 -5.30 -20.24
CA LEU A 273 8.60 -5.35 -20.86
C LEU A 273 8.64 -5.84 -22.31
N GLN A 274 9.69 -5.49 -23.06
CA GLN A 274 9.94 -6.00 -24.41
C GLN A 274 10.09 -7.53 -24.46
N ARG A 275 10.58 -8.16 -23.38
CA ARG A 275 10.65 -9.63 -23.25
C ARG A 275 9.31 -10.27 -22.87
N LEU A 276 8.34 -9.48 -22.44
CA LEU A 276 7.03 -9.91 -21.97
C LEU A 276 5.93 -9.56 -22.99
N SER A 277 6.23 -9.67 -24.28
CA SER A 277 5.36 -9.25 -25.40
C SER A 277 4.02 -10.02 -25.52
N ASN A 278 3.82 -11.09 -24.76
CA ASN A 278 2.58 -11.87 -24.69
C ASN A 278 1.57 -11.33 -23.67
N VAL A 279 1.96 -10.36 -22.84
CA VAL A 279 1.08 -9.73 -21.86
C VAL A 279 -0.06 -9.03 -22.58
N GLU A 280 -1.29 -9.34 -22.15
CA GLU A 280 -2.52 -8.75 -22.66
C GLU A 280 -2.98 -7.59 -21.76
N HIS A 281 -2.77 -7.69 -20.45
CA HIS A 281 -3.14 -6.67 -19.48
C HIS A 281 -1.92 -6.21 -18.67
N LEU A 282 -1.55 -4.93 -18.80
CA LEU A 282 -0.43 -4.32 -18.10
C LEU A 282 -0.92 -3.22 -17.17
N THR A 283 -0.55 -3.29 -15.90
CA THR A 283 -0.71 -2.19 -14.93
C THR A 283 0.68 -1.74 -14.45
N LEU A 284 1.01 -0.46 -14.66
CA LEU A 284 2.28 0.15 -14.24
C LEU A 284 2.06 1.30 -13.27
N LEU A 285 2.54 1.16 -12.04
CA LEU A 285 2.54 2.22 -11.03
C LEU A 285 3.99 2.58 -10.72
N LEU A 286 4.49 3.68 -11.28
CA LEU A 286 5.92 4.03 -11.21
C LEU A 286 6.14 5.37 -10.53
N ALA A 287 7.10 5.44 -9.62
CA ALA A 287 7.69 6.68 -9.14
C ALA A 287 9.18 6.71 -9.49
N VAL A 288 9.54 7.59 -10.43
CA VAL A 288 10.87 7.69 -11.00
C VAL A 288 11.51 9.01 -10.57
N GLY A 289 12.69 8.94 -9.97
CA GLY A 289 13.57 10.07 -9.73
C GLY A 289 14.61 10.17 -10.84
N VAL A 290 14.78 11.37 -11.39
CA VAL A 290 15.75 11.68 -12.44
C VAL A 290 16.82 12.60 -11.84
N ILE A 291 18.02 12.06 -11.63
CA ILE A 291 19.17 12.72 -10.98
C ILE A 291 20.39 12.73 -11.93
N GLY A 292 20.77 13.92 -12.42
CA GLY A 292 22.11 14.16 -13.00
C GLY A 292 22.36 13.73 -14.45
N ASN A 293 23.13 14.56 -15.17
CA ASN A 293 23.74 14.44 -16.52
C ASN A 293 22.91 13.91 -17.72
N ARG A 294 21.67 13.47 -17.53
CA ARG A 294 20.62 13.37 -18.56
C ARG A 294 19.39 14.18 -18.09
N PRO A 295 19.51 15.51 -17.95
CA PRO A 295 18.59 16.31 -17.13
C PRO A 295 17.22 16.59 -17.76
N ASP A 296 16.92 16.10 -18.96
CA ASP A 296 16.12 16.95 -19.85
C ASP A 296 14.71 16.45 -20.20
N HIS A 297 14.22 15.33 -19.68
CA HIS A 297 12.84 14.94 -19.99
C HIS A 297 12.12 14.15 -18.91
N PHE A 298 10.82 14.46 -18.78
CA PHE A 298 9.86 13.64 -18.06
C PHE A 298 9.48 12.45 -18.94
N ILE A 299 9.21 11.29 -18.33
CA ILE A 299 8.52 10.20 -19.05
C ILE A 299 7.16 10.74 -19.49
N ASP A 300 6.95 10.78 -20.81
CA ASP A 300 5.75 11.32 -21.42
C ASP A 300 4.97 10.28 -22.23
N GLY A 301 3.94 10.73 -22.94
CA GLY A 301 3.12 9.86 -23.78
C GLY A 301 3.85 9.22 -24.95
N PHE A 302 4.88 9.89 -25.48
CA PHE A 302 5.71 9.38 -26.58
C PHE A 302 6.61 8.26 -26.09
N ASP A 303 7.21 8.42 -24.91
CA ASP A 303 8.04 7.38 -24.30
C ASP A 303 7.23 6.10 -24.06
N LEU A 304 6.00 6.20 -23.54
CA LEU A 304 5.15 5.03 -23.36
C LEU A 304 4.76 4.34 -24.68
N GLU A 305 4.42 5.13 -25.71
CA GLU A 305 4.07 4.58 -27.02
C GLU A 305 5.28 3.86 -27.64
N LYS A 306 6.44 4.52 -27.63
CA LYS A 306 7.69 4.03 -28.21
C LYS A 306 8.22 2.82 -27.44
N ASP A 307 8.35 2.91 -26.13
CA ASP A 307 9.12 1.96 -25.33
C ASP A 307 8.28 0.75 -24.86
N ILE A 308 6.95 0.89 -24.81
CA ILE A 308 6.04 -0.14 -24.29
C ILE A 308 5.04 -0.57 -25.36
N VAL A 309 4.17 0.34 -25.82
CA VAL A 309 3.04 -0.03 -26.68
C VAL A 309 3.53 -0.65 -28.00
N SER A 310 4.55 -0.07 -28.62
CA SER A 310 5.10 -0.55 -29.90
C SER A 310 5.68 -1.97 -29.83
N TYR A 311 6.08 -2.44 -28.65
CA TYR A 311 6.73 -3.74 -28.42
C TYR A 311 5.80 -4.81 -27.84
N MET A 312 4.56 -4.44 -27.46
CA MET A 312 3.60 -5.34 -26.84
C MET A 312 2.35 -5.51 -27.73
N PRO A 313 2.44 -6.23 -28.87
CA PRO A 313 1.36 -6.30 -29.86
C PRO A 313 0.08 -6.98 -29.36
N HIS A 314 0.15 -7.72 -28.24
CA HIS A 314 -1.01 -8.38 -27.63
C HIS A 314 -1.68 -7.52 -26.55
N LEU A 315 -1.15 -6.33 -26.25
CA LEU A 315 -1.63 -5.48 -25.17
C LEU A 315 -3.04 -4.95 -25.49
N ARG A 316 -4.04 -5.47 -24.77
CA ARG A 316 -5.45 -5.08 -24.88
C ARG A 316 -5.83 -4.04 -23.84
N GLN A 317 -5.20 -4.11 -22.67
CA GLN A 317 -5.42 -3.19 -21.58
C GLN A 317 -4.09 -2.72 -21.04
N PHE A 318 -3.86 -1.42 -21.11
CA PHE A 318 -2.78 -0.74 -20.41
C PHE A 318 -3.38 0.14 -19.30
N LYS A 319 -2.75 0.21 -18.15
CA LYS A 319 -3.22 1.02 -17.03
C LYS A 319 -1.97 1.56 -16.38
N PHE A 320 -1.90 2.85 -16.16
CA PHE A 320 -0.68 3.42 -15.62
C PHE A 320 -0.92 4.62 -14.73
N HIS A 321 0.01 4.82 -13.81
CA HIS A 321 0.22 6.03 -13.05
C HIS A 321 1.73 6.16 -12.84
N ILE A 322 2.34 7.11 -13.56
CA ILE A 322 3.78 7.31 -13.59
C ILE A 322 4.05 8.72 -13.10
N ARG A 323 4.81 8.82 -12.01
CA ARG A 323 5.28 10.06 -11.42
C ARG A 323 6.77 10.19 -11.67
N SER A 324 7.16 11.18 -12.46
CA SER A 324 8.55 11.54 -12.76
C SER A 324 8.93 12.77 -11.95
N ILE A 325 10.00 12.70 -11.16
CA ILE A 325 10.54 13.81 -10.37
C ILE A 325 11.90 14.20 -10.95
N LEU A 326 12.05 15.45 -11.36
CA LEU A 326 13.26 16.03 -11.92
C LEU A 326 13.86 17.07 -10.96
N ILE A 327 15.18 17.05 -10.81
CA ILE A 327 15.97 18.14 -10.22
C ILE A 327 16.38 19.08 -11.36
N ASP A 328 16.31 20.39 -11.14
CA ASP A 328 16.58 21.44 -12.14
C ASP A 328 15.66 21.39 -13.37
N ALA A 329 14.39 21.04 -13.15
CA ALA A 329 13.41 20.89 -14.22
C ALA A 329 13.18 22.21 -14.97
N SER A 330 13.39 22.20 -16.28
CA SER A 330 12.97 23.30 -17.17
C SER A 330 11.47 23.25 -17.48
N HIS A 331 10.91 24.35 -18.00
CA HIS A 331 9.53 24.38 -18.46
C HIS A 331 9.37 23.55 -19.74
N THR A 332 8.92 22.30 -19.61
CA THR A 332 8.44 21.51 -20.74
C THR A 332 6.99 21.90 -21.04
N GLU A 333 6.65 22.15 -22.31
CA GLU A 333 5.27 22.51 -22.67
C GLU A 333 4.33 21.31 -22.46
N VAL A 334 3.43 21.42 -21.46
CA VAL A 334 2.42 20.40 -21.07
C VAL A 334 1.61 19.88 -22.28
N ASP A 335 1.37 20.73 -23.28
CA ASP A 335 0.63 20.37 -24.47
C ASP A 335 1.38 19.40 -25.39
N ALA A 336 2.72 19.37 -25.33
CA ALA A 336 3.52 18.38 -26.05
C ALA A 336 3.33 16.98 -25.43
N ILE A 337 3.35 16.88 -24.10
CA ILE A 337 3.14 15.64 -23.34
C ILE A 337 1.75 15.05 -23.60
N ARG A 338 0.71 15.89 -23.69
CA ARG A 338 -0.67 15.45 -23.94
C ARG A 338 -0.90 14.95 -25.38
N ARG A 339 -0.21 15.52 -26.37
CA ARG A 339 -0.47 15.26 -27.80
C ARG A 339 0.04 13.89 -28.28
N THR A 340 0.94 13.25 -27.56
CA THR A 340 1.67 12.06 -28.04
C THR A 340 1.01 10.72 -27.70
N CYS A 341 0.15 10.63 -26.68
CA CYS A 341 -0.48 9.36 -26.25
C CYS A 341 -1.95 9.17 -26.72
N VAL A 342 -2.31 9.69 -27.90
CA VAL A 342 -3.72 9.79 -28.32
C VAL A 342 -4.30 8.47 -28.87
N LYS A 343 -3.48 7.46 -29.22
CA LYS A 343 -3.96 6.34 -30.04
C LYS A 343 -4.59 5.17 -29.29
N HIS A 344 -4.26 4.93 -28.02
CA HIS A 344 -4.68 3.70 -27.34
C HIS A 344 -5.44 3.90 -26.03
N GLN A 345 -5.37 5.06 -25.37
CA GLN A 345 -6.01 5.33 -24.07
C GLN A 345 -6.37 6.79 -23.85
N SER A 346 -7.38 7.04 -23.02
CA SER A 346 -7.59 8.36 -22.42
C SER A 346 -6.48 8.60 -21.39
N VAL A 347 -5.55 9.51 -21.69
CA VAL A 347 -4.41 9.83 -20.82
C VAL A 347 -4.63 11.18 -20.14
N GLY A 348 -4.47 11.20 -18.82
CA GLY A 348 -4.38 12.40 -18.01
C GLY A 348 -2.92 12.76 -17.72
N CYS A 349 -2.64 14.05 -17.61
CA CYS A 349 -1.31 14.57 -17.28
C CYS A 349 -1.44 15.78 -16.36
N ALA A 350 -0.55 15.86 -15.37
CA ALA A 350 -0.37 17.00 -14.48
C ALA A 350 1.12 17.31 -14.32
N LEU A 351 1.46 18.60 -14.30
CA LEU A 351 2.84 19.08 -14.19
C LEU A 351 2.91 20.13 -13.07
N ASP A 352 3.75 19.86 -12.09
CA ASP A 352 3.96 20.68 -10.90
C ASP A 352 5.42 21.12 -10.81
N TYR A 353 5.65 22.31 -10.23
CA TYR A 353 6.98 22.90 -10.04
C TYR A 353 7.07 23.50 -8.65
N PHE A 354 8.20 23.28 -7.99
CA PHE A 354 8.47 23.68 -6.60
C PHE A 354 9.69 24.62 -6.53
N ASN A 355 9.79 25.43 -5.48
CA ASN A 355 10.78 26.51 -5.39
C ASN A 355 12.25 26.03 -5.34
N ASN A 356 12.49 24.77 -5.00
CA ASN A 356 13.84 24.19 -4.90
C ASN A 356 14.35 23.59 -6.23
N HIS A 357 13.94 24.15 -7.37
CA HIS A 357 14.25 23.64 -8.72
C HIS A 357 13.72 22.23 -9.01
N TYR A 358 12.74 21.72 -8.25
CA TYR A 358 12.14 20.43 -8.53
C TYR A 358 10.92 20.57 -9.44
N GLY A 359 10.83 19.69 -10.44
CA GLY A 359 9.64 19.49 -11.25
C GLY A 359 9.07 18.10 -11.03
N GLN A 360 7.75 17.98 -11.06
CA GLN A 360 7.04 16.72 -11.02
C GLN A 360 6.07 16.62 -12.18
N CYS A 361 6.19 15.57 -12.99
CA CYS A 361 5.19 15.22 -14.00
C CYS A 361 4.49 13.94 -13.57
N GLN A 362 3.16 13.96 -13.58
CA GLN A 362 2.32 12.79 -13.39
C GLN A 362 1.56 12.52 -14.68
N ILE A 363 1.78 11.36 -15.28
CA ILE A 363 0.97 10.84 -16.39
C ILE A 363 0.19 9.62 -15.91
N TYR A 364 -1.07 9.50 -16.29
CA TYR A 364 -1.93 8.42 -15.81
C TYR A 364 -3.03 8.06 -16.81
N SER A 365 -3.44 6.80 -16.80
CA SER A 365 -4.61 6.33 -17.55
C SER A 365 -5.91 6.81 -16.88
N LEU A 366 -6.92 7.13 -17.69
CA LEU A 366 -8.27 7.47 -17.26
C LEU A 366 -9.23 6.28 -17.48
N PRO A 367 -10.12 5.96 -16.52
CA PRO A 367 -10.20 6.55 -15.18
C PRO A 367 -8.97 6.23 -14.32
N PHE A 368 -8.67 7.09 -13.35
CA PHE A 368 -7.50 6.94 -12.50
C PHE A 368 -7.61 5.66 -11.65
N ILE A 369 -6.53 4.87 -11.68
CA ILE A 369 -6.47 3.55 -11.06
C ILE A 369 -5.87 3.57 -9.65
N GLY A 370 -5.16 4.65 -9.30
CA GLY A 370 -4.50 4.78 -8.01
C GLY A 370 -5.49 5.11 -6.89
N THR A 371 -5.11 4.73 -5.67
CA THR A 371 -5.84 5.08 -4.44
C THR A 371 -5.26 6.32 -3.74
N ARG A 372 -4.09 6.77 -4.18
CA ARG A 372 -3.30 7.84 -3.56
C ARG A 372 -2.81 8.83 -4.61
N LEU A 373 -2.95 10.12 -4.30
CA LEU A 373 -2.38 11.24 -5.05
C LEU A 373 -1.42 11.99 -4.14
N ASP A 374 -0.16 12.05 -4.54
CA ASP A 374 0.93 12.60 -3.74
C ASP A 374 1.51 13.88 -4.32
N PHE A 375 1.85 14.82 -3.43
CA PHE A 375 2.51 16.09 -3.75
C PHE A 375 1.77 16.87 -4.85
N ILE A 376 0.49 17.08 -4.62
CA ILE A 376 -0.40 17.78 -5.54
C ILE A 376 -0.34 19.28 -5.23
N SER A 377 0.07 20.09 -6.21
CA SER A 377 0.09 21.56 -6.09
C SER A 377 -1.22 22.19 -6.58
N ASN A 378 -1.35 23.52 -6.46
CA ASN A 378 -2.48 24.26 -7.04
C ASN A 378 -2.63 24.09 -8.56
N ARG A 379 -1.55 23.70 -9.26
CA ARG A 379 -1.52 23.56 -10.72
C ARG A 379 -2.14 22.25 -11.19
N PHE A 380 -2.37 21.30 -10.29
CA PHE A 380 -2.93 20.02 -10.65
C PHE A 380 -4.37 20.18 -11.18
N PRO A 381 -4.67 19.67 -12.39
CA PRO A 381 -5.95 19.90 -13.03
C PRO A 381 -7.04 19.00 -12.42
N LEU A 382 -7.60 19.41 -11.28
CA LEU A 382 -8.81 18.79 -10.68
C LEU A 382 -10.11 19.23 -11.38
N PHE A 383 -10.05 19.56 -12.67
CA PHE A 383 -11.15 20.20 -13.40
C PHE A 383 -12.08 19.20 -14.11
N ASP A 384 -11.68 17.93 -14.24
CA ASP A 384 -12.53 16.91 -14.86
C ASP A 384 -13.37 16.19 -13.80
N ILE A 385 -14.60 16.68 -13.64
CA ILE A 385 -15.59 16.27 -12.62
C ILE A 385 -16.23 14.91 -12.95
N ASN A 386 -15.87 14.27 -14.06
CA ASN A 386 -16.46 13.00 -14.53
C ASN A 386 -16.00 11.76 -13.74
N ASN A 387 -15.93 11.83 -12.41
CA ASN A 387 -15.53 10.73 -11.51
C ASN A 387 -14.14 10.13 -11.83
N THR A 388 -13.28 10.92 -12.48
CA THR A 388 -11.93 10.51 -12.90
C THR A 388 -11.10 9.92 -11.76
N PHE A 389 -11.28 10.44 -10.54
CA PHE A 389 -10.49 10.08 -9.36
C PHE A 389 -11.34 9.41 -8.26
N SER A 390 -12.43 8.73 -8.64
CA SER A 390 -13.37 8.10 -7.71
C SER A 390 -12.74 7.05 -6.76
N ASN A 391 -11.60 6.47 -7.15
CA ASN A 391 -10.83 5.51 -6.35
C ASN A 391 -9.85 6.15 -5.35
N VAL A 392 -9.60 7.46 -5.45
CA VAL A 392 -8.65 8.15 -4.60
C VAL A 392 -9.23 8.29 -3.19
N THR A 393 -8.51 7.72 -2.23
CA THR A 393 -8.84 7.75 -0.81
C THR A 393 -7.83 8.55 0.01
N VAL A 394 -6.63 8.80 -0.53
CA VAL A 394 -5.56 9.56 0.13
C VAL A 394 -5.07 10.68 -0.78
N LEU A 395 -5.05 11.91 -0.28
CA LEU A 395 -4.54 13.10 -0.97
C LEU A 395 -3.52 13.82 -0.09
N LEU A 396 -2.32 14.04 -0.65
CA LEU A 396 -1.28 14.86 -0.06
C LEU A 396 -1.09 16.13 -0.90
N LEU A 397 -1.44 17.27 -0.32
CA LEU A 397 -1.31 18.60 -0.92
C LEU A 397 -0.01 19.26 -0.47
N PHE A 398 0.81 19.69 -1.42
CA PHE A 398 2.05 20.41 -1.17
C PHE A 398 2.29 21.47 -2.24
N ASP A 399 2.53 22.71 -1.82
CA ASP A 399 2.88 23.82 -2.70
C ASP A 399 3.68 24.85 -1.89
N ASP A 400 4.98 24.95 -2.17
CA ASP A 400 5.90 25.89 -1.52
C ASP A 400 6.05 27.21 -2.31
N VAL A 401 5.38 27.31 -3.47
CA VAL A 401 5.44 28.46 -4.38
C VAL A 401 4.19 29.33 -4.25
N LYS A 402 3.01 28.72 -4.16
CA LYS A 402 1.72 29.40 -4.13
C LYS A 402 0.84 28.92 -2.99
N PRO A 403 0.08 29.83 -2.34
CA PRO A 403 -0.93 29.41 -1.36
C PRO A 403 -2.08 28.66 -2.05
N PHE A 404 -2.65 27.64 -1.40
CA PHE A 404 -3.85 26.96 -1.90
C PHE A 404 -5.06 27.89 -1.88
N GLU A 405 -5.70 28.05 -3.04
CA GLU A 405 -6.93 28.84 -3.17
C GLU A 405 -8.10 28.13 -2.47
N SER A 406 -9.05 28.89 -1.95
CA SER A 406 -10.22 28.28 -1.30
C SER A 406 -11.05 27.44 -2.27
N VAL A 407 -11.19 27.90 -3.52
CA VAL A 407 -11.84 27.20 -4.65
C VAL A 407 -11.10 25.91 -5.04
N PHE A 408 -9.82 25.76 -4.70
CA PHE A 408 -9.10 24.51 -4.91
C PHE A 408 -9.69 23.39 -4.03
N PHE A 409 -9.97 23.68 -2.76
CA PHE A 409 -10.59 22.69 -1.86
C PHE A 409 -12.03 22.34 -2.28
N GLU A 410 -12.78 23.29 -2.86
CA GLU A 410 -14.09 23.00 -3.45
C GLU A 410 -13.95 21.95 -4.57
N ARG A 411 -12.98 22.15 -5.49
CA ARG A 411 -12.65 21.17 -6.54
C ARG A 411 -12.24 19.81 -5.97
N VAL A 412 -11.44 19.78 -4.91
CA VAL A 412 -11.06 18.53 -4.23
C VAL A 412 -12.29 17.77 -3.74
N THR A 413 -13.24 18.42 -3.07
CA THR A 413 -14.44 17.75 -2.55
C THR A 413 -15.32 17.17 -3.66
N GLN A 414 -15.34 17.79 -4.83
CA GLN A 414 -16.13 17.35 -5.98
C GLN A 414 -15.42 16.23 -6.75
N ALA A 415 -14.12 16.35 -6.99
CA ALA A 415 -13.35 15.40 -7.77
C ALA A 415 -13.03 14.11 -7.00
N LEU A 416 -12.92 14.18 -5.66
CA LEU A 416 -12.49 13.08 -4.80
C LEU A 416 -13.58 12.68 -3.78
N PRO A 417 -14.74 12.15 -4.23
CA PRO A 417 -15.86 11.83 -3.34
C PRO A 417 -15.56 10.72 -2.33
N SER A 418 -14.52 9.91 -2.58
CA SER A 418 -14.07 8.81 -1.73
C SER A 418 -12.92 9.19 -0.77
N LEU A 419 -12.52 10.46 -0.72
CA LEU A 419 -11.39 10.91 0.08
C LEU A 419 -11.58 10.59 1.58
N ARG A 420 -10.65 9.81 2.14
CA ARG A 420 -10.60 9.41 3.55
C ARG A 420 -9.47 10.08 4.31
N THR A 421 -8.37 10.40 3.64
CA THR A 421 -7.19 11.03 4.25
C THR A 421 -6.77 12.23 3.44
N LEU A 422 -6.68 13.39 4.10
CA LEU A 422 -6.20 14.64 3.53
C LEU A 422 -5.04 15.14 4.37
N GLU A 423 -3.89 15.30 3.72
CA GLU A 423 -2.73 15.98 4.28
C GLU A 423 -2.50 17.27 3.52
N VAL A 424 -2.31 18.36 4.25
CA VAL A 424 -2.00 19.67 3.68
C VAL A 424 -0.67 20.13 4.25
N SER A 425 0.23 20.55 3.37
CA SER A 425 1.52 21.13 3.73
C SER A 425 1.75 22.38 2.87
N ASN A 426 1.46 23.55 3.43
CA ASN A 426 1.63 24.85 2.79
C ASN A 426 1.71 25.94 3.87
N GLU A 427 2.89 26.52 4.06
CA GLU A 427 3.12 27.55 5.06
C GLU A 427 2.79 28.96 4.55
N LEU A 428 2.49 29.11 3.26
CA LEU A 428 2.10 30.38 2.67
C LEU A 428 0.68 30.75 3.08
N LYS A 429 0.50 32.01 3.49
CA LYS A 429 -0.81 32.53 3.90
C LYS A 429 -1.80 32.51 2.74
N GLN A 430 -2.92 31.80 2.92
CA GLN A 430 -4.05 31.84 2.00
C GLN A 430 -4.62 33.26 1.89
N GLN A 431 -4.76 33.77 0.66
CA GLN A 431 -5.20 35.13 0.39
C GLN A 431 -6.71 35.33 0.59
N GLU A 432 -7.52 34.36 0.15
CA GLU A 432 -8.98 34.43 0.20
C GLU A 432 -9.57 33.22 0.93
N LYS A 433 -10.49 33.50 1.86
CA LYS A 433 -11.27 32.45 2.54
C LYS A 433 -12.66 32.42 1.91
N SER A 434 -13.02 31.33 1.24
CA SER A 434 -14.37 31.15 0.68
C SER A 434 -15.43 31.23 1.79
N ALA A 435 -16.59 31.79 1.45
CA ALA A 435 -17.80 31.76 2.27
C ALA A 435 -18.58 30.44 2.11
N ASN A 436 -18.25 29.63 1.10
CA ASN A 436 -18.95 28.38 0.83
C ASN A 436 -18.60 27.32 1.87
N SER A 437 -19.60 26.56 2.29
CA SER A 437 -19.40 25.41 3.18
C SER A 437 -18.79 24.25 2.42
N LEU A 438 -17.50 23.96 2.65
CA LEU A 438 -16.86 22.75 2.17
C LEU A 438 -17.46 21.53 2.88
N VAL A 439 -17.71 20.44 2.15
CA VAL A 439 -18.21 19.19 2.74
C VAL A 439 -17.30 18.03 2.33
N PHE A 440 -16.56 17.49 3.29
CA PHE A 440 -15.77 16.29 3.11
C PHE A 440 -16.51 15.11 3.75
N ALA A 441 -17.43 14.51 3.00
CA ALA A 441 -18.39 13.53 3.54
C ALA A 441 -17.73 12.27 4.14
N ARG A 442 -16.53 11.89 3.67
CA ARG A 442 -15.85 10.64 4.04
C ARG A 442 -14.47 10.85 4.68
N LEU A 443 -14.05 12.10 4.88
CA LEU A 443 -12.74 12.40 5.43
C LEU A 443 -12.67 11.93 6.89
N ALA A 444 -11.82 10.94 7.12
CA ALA A 444 -11.59 10.29 8.41
C ALA A 444 -10.32 10.80 9.10
N THR A 445 -9.28 11.10 8.31
CA THR A 445 -7.98 11.56 8.79
C THR A 445 -7.62 12.90 8.16
N LEU A 446 -7.28 13.89 8.99
CA LEU A 446 -6.81 15.21 8.56
C LEU A 446 -5.43 15.51 9.17
N ILE A 447 -4.45 15.88 8.33
CA ILE A 447 -3.07 16.14 8.74
C ILE A 447 -2.65 17.57 8.37
N LEU A 448 -2.24 18.36 9.36
CA LEU A 448 -2.00 19.80 9.33
C LEU A 448 -0.75 20.21 10.15
N TYR A 449 0.39 19.56 9.89
CA TYR A 449 1.64 19.88 10.62
C TYR A 449 2.35 21.14 10.07
N ASN A 450 2.50 21.24 8.76
CA ASN A 450 3.28 22.30 8.11
C ASN A 450 2.34 23.23 7.33
N VAL A 451 1.37 23.81 8.04
CA VAL A 451 0.38 24.69 7.43
C VAL A 451 0.34 26.07 8.07
N HIS A 452 0.00 27.08 7.26
CA HIS A 452 -0.44 28.37 7.78
C HIS A 452 -1.81 28.23 8.49
N MET A 453 -2.03 29.01 9.55
CA MET A 453 -3.27 29.00 10.35
C MET A 453 -4.56 29.15 9.52
N ASN A 454 -4.50 29.88 8.41
CA ASN A 454 -5.65 30.04 7.50
C ASN A 454 -6.18 28.70 6.97
N TYR A 455 -5.32 27.72 6.69
CA TYR A 455 -5.78 26.40 6.22
C TYR A 455 -6.44 25.61 7.34
N ALA A 456 -5.88 25.66 8.55
CA ALA A 456 -6.50 25.05 9.73
C ALA A 456 -7.89 25.66 9.99
N GLU A 457 -8.02 26.99 9.92
CA GLU A 457 -9.32 27.65 10.05
C GLU A 457 -10.28 27.25 8.91
N GLN A 458 -9.84 27.22 7.66
CA GLN A 458 -10.73 26.83 6.56
C GLN A 458 -11.23 25.39 6.73
N LEU A 459 -10.35 24.45 7.05
CA LEU A 459 -10.67 23.02 7.09
C LEU A 459 -11.39 22.62 8.40
N LEU A 460 -11.01 23.17 9.55
CA LEU A 460 -11.62 22.81 10.83
C LEU A 460 -12.81 23.70 11.19
N CYS A 461 -12.74 25.01 10.90
CA CYS A 461 -13.76 25.97 11.33
C CYS A 461 -14.83 26.27 10.26
N ARG A 462 -14.58 25.97 8.98
CA ARG A 462 -15.52 26.31 7.88
C ARG A 462 -15.98 25.11 7.06
N ALA A 463 -15.28 23.98 7.11
CA ALA A 463 -15.72 22.75 6.48
C ALA A 463 -16.60 21.91 7.41
N ARG A 464 -17.42 21.03 6.82
CA ARG A 464 -18.13 19.95 7.51
C ARG A 464 -17.35 18.65 7.35
N LEU A 465 -16.92 18.08 8.47
CA LEU A 465 -16.10 16.87 8.53
C LEU A 465 -16.82 15.78 9.36
N PRO A 466 -17.96 15.24 8.89
CA PRO A 466 -18.83 14.38 9.70
C PRO A 466 -18.20 13.05 10.15
N CYS A 467 -17.13 12.61 9.48
CA CYS A 467 -16.45 11.33 9.69
C CYS A 467 -15.06 11.48 10.30
N LEU A 468 -14.66 12.69 10.72
CA LEU A 468 -13.31 12.94 11.25
C LEU A 468 -13.11 12.17 12.56
N ILE A 469 -12.20 11.20 12.54
CA ILE A 469 -11.82 10.36 13.69
C ILE A 469 -10.34 10.57 14.08
N GLU A 470 -9.52 11.07 13.16
CA GLU A 470 -8.10 11.30 13.40
C GLU A 470 -7.68 12.70 12.93
N LEU A 471 -7.06 13.45 13.84
CA LEU A 471 -6.51 14.77 13.58
C LEU A 471 -5.04 14.81 13.97
N ALA A 472 -4.19 15.17 13.02
CA ALA A 472 -2.79 15.47 13.25
C ALA A 472 -2.56 16.96 13.00
N ILE A 473 -2.14 17.72 14.01
CA ILE A 473 -2.04 19.19 13.92
C ILE A 473 -0.89 19.72 14.78
N ARG A 474 -0.26 20.81 14.34
CA ARG A 474 0.75 21.52 15.14
C ARG A 474 0.11 22.17 16.38
N ASN A 475 0.80 22.14 17.52
CA ASN A 475 0.22 22.53 18.81
C ASN A 475 -0.20 24.00 18.88
N ASP A 476 0.60 24.91 18.33
CA ASP A 476 0.27 26.34 18.23
C ASP A 476 -1.02 26.59 17.43
N LEU A 477 -1.22 25.86 16.33
CA LEU A 477 -2.44 25.96 15.52
C LEU A 477 -3.66 25.45 16.28
N LEU A 478 -3.51 24.35 17.01
CA LEU A 478 -4.56 23.79 17.87
C LEU A 478 -4.98 24.80 18.95
N LEU A 479 -4.01 25.38 19.67
CA LEU A 479 -4.29 26.36 20.72
C LEU A 479 -4.96 27.62 20.17
N ALA A 480 -4.49 28.13 19.02
CA ALA A 480 -5.09 29.29 18.36
C ALA A 480 -6.54 29.02 17.91
N MET A 481 -6.85 27.81 17.44
CA MET A 481 -8.21 27.42 17.06
C MET A 481 -9.13 27.32 18.29
N VAL A 482 -8.66 26.68 19.35
CA VAL A 482 -9.42 26.44 20.58
C VAL A 482 -9.77 27.75 21.30
N ALA A 483 -8.90 28.76 21.20
CA ALA A 483 -9.16 30.10 21.76
C ALA A 483 -10.35 30.82 21.09
N GLY A 484 -10.75 30.45 19.86
CA GLY A 484 -11.68 31.20 19.02
C GLY A 484 -13.18 30.90 19.18
N ASP A 485 -13.62 30.18 20.23
CA ASP A 485 -15.04 29.78 20.47
C ASP A 485 -15.80 29.29 19.21
N ASN A 486 -15.12 28.53 18.34
CA ASN A 486 -15.68 28.17 17.05
C ASN A 486 -16.56 26.91 17.12
N GLN A 487 -17.88 27.08 16.99
CA GLN A 487 -18.86 26.00 17.07
C GLN A 487 -18.64 24.89 16.02
N GLN A 488 -18.27 25.24 14.79
CA GLN A 488 -18.06 24.26 13.72
C GLN A 488 -16.81 23.42 13.98
N ALA A 489 -15.73 24.04 14.47
CA ALA A 489 -14.54 23.32 14.88
C ALA A 489 -14.83 22.37 16.05
N ARG A 490 -15.62 22.80 17.05
CA ARG A 490 -16.07 21.89 18.13
C ARG A 490 -16.86 20.71 17.57
N TYR A 491 -17.80 20.96 16.66
CA TYR A 491 -18.57 19.89 16.04
C TYR A 491 -17.67 18.89 15.29
N ASN A 492 -16.73 19.37 14.48
CA ASN A 492 -15.80 18.53 13.73
C ASN A 492 -14.86 17.74 14.67
N CYS A 493 -14.36 18.36 15.74
CA CYS A 493 -13.42 17.73 16.67
C CYS A 493 -14.08 16.79 17.69
N SER A 494 -15.39 16.92 17.93
CA SER A 494 -16.12 16.11 18.94
C SER A 494 -16.12 14.60 18.68
N LYS A 495 -15.75 14.16 17.48
CA LYS A 495 -15.67 12.76 17.06
C LYS A 495 -14.23 12.24 16.91
N VAL A 496 -13.24 13.10 17.12
CA VAL A 496 -11.83 12.72 16.99
C VAL A 496 -11.47 11.78 18.13
N GLU A 497 -11.13 10.55 17.77
CA GLU A 497 -10.69 9.50 18.69
C GLU A 497 -9.16 9.53 18.86
N THR A 498 -8.44 9.99 17.83
CA THR A 498 -6.98 10.06 17.82
C THR A 498 -6.51 11.48 17.48
N LEU A 499 -5.96 12.18 18.46
CA LEU A 499 -5.30 13.48 18.28
C LEU A 499 -3.78 13.30 18.32
N ARG A 500 -3.08 13.74 17.29
CA ARG A 500 -1.61 13.76 17.21
C ARG A 500 -1.11 15.20 17.13
N THR A 501 -0.17 15.55 17.99
CA THR A 501 0.47 16.87 18.01
C THR A 501 1.98 16.72 18.12
N SER A 502 2.73 17.72 17.63
CA SER A 502 4.19 17.72 17.69
C SER A 502 4.72 17.78 19.12
N GLU A 503 4.06 18.58 19.97
CA GLU A 503 4.36 18.76 21.40
C GLU A 503 3.02 19.04 22.12
N LEU A 504 2.78 18.50 23.31
CA LEU A 504 1.61 18.89 24.12
C LEU A 504 2.03 19.94 25.15
N PRO A 505 1.14 20.89 25.50
CA PRO A 505 1.33 21.67 26.72
C PRO A 505 1.38 20.70 27.91
N SER A 506 2.17 21.03 28.93
CA SER A 506 2.36 20.21 30.13
C SER A 506 1.05 19.83 30.83
N ASP A 507 0.01 20.66 30.66
CA ASP A 507 -1.36 20.41 31.11
C ASP A 507 -2.35 20.69 29.97
N PRO A 508 -3.23 19.74 29.59
CA PRO A 508 -4.31 20.02 28.66
C PRO A 508 -5.26 21.03 29.30
N THR A 509 -5.35 22.22 28.72
CA THR A 509 -6.25 23.27 29.21
C THR A 509 -7.71 22.82 29.11
N ASP A 510 -8.57 23.27 30.03
CA ASP A 510 -10.04 23.05 29.98
C ASP A 510 -10.63 23.37 28.60
N SER A 511 -10.01 24.32 27.89
CA SER A 511 -10.41 24.71 26.55
C SER A 511 -10.25 23.59 25.51
N ILE A 512 -9.24 22.72 25.61
CA ILE A 512 -9.06 21.57 24.69
C ILE A 512 -10.14 20.51 24.96
N GLN A 513 -10.48 20.27 26.22
CA GLN A 513 -11.51 19.29 26.61
C GLN A 513 -12.90 19.64 26.04
N ASN A 514 -13.16 20.92 25.77
CA ASN A 514 -14.41 21.36 25.13
C ASN A 514 -14.50 21.03 23.62
N PHE A 515 -13.39 20.61 22.99
CA PHE A 515 -13.34 20.24 21.57
C PHE A 515 -13.19 18.74 21.36
N PHE A 516 -12.54 18.02 22.29
CA PHE A 516 -12.22 16.60 22.18
C PHE A 516 -12.78 15.84 23.40
N PRO A 517 -13.57 14.76 23.21
CA PRO A 517 -14.07 13.96 24.32
C PRO A 517 -12.92 13.36 25.14
N LEU A 518 -13.08 13.28 26.48
CA LEU A 518 -12.04 12.83 27.42
C LEU A 518 -11.47 11.43 27.15
N ASP A 519 -12.18 10.59 26.40
CA ASP A 519 -11.76 9.24 26.03
C ASP A 519 -10.95 9.17 24.71
N SER A 520 -10.78 10.29 24.00
CA SER A 520 -9.91 10.32 22.82
C SER A 520 -8.49 9.99 23.27
N CYS A 521 -8.00 8.82 22.89
CA CYS A 521 -6.69 8.35 23.29
C CYS A 521 -5.65 9.29 22.69
N PHE A 522 -5.01 10.10 23.52
CA PHE A 522 -3.75 10.75 23.20
C PHE A 522 -2.73 9.61 22.95
N LYS A 523 -2.66 9.14 21.70
CA LYS A 523 -1.64 8.17 21.29
C LYS A 523 -0.36 8.95 21.00
N TYR A 524 0.47 9.06 22.03
CA TYR A 524 1.74 9.77 21.99
C TYR A 524 2.76 8.99 21.15
N SER A 525 3.24 9.59 20.06
CA SER A 525 4.53 9.20 19.47
C SER A 525 5.58 10.16 20.00
N LYS A 526 6.24 9.80 21.10
CA LYS A 526 7.41 10.54 21.59
C LYS A 526 8.54 10.28 20.58
N LYS A 527 8.74 11.18 19.61
CA LYS A 527 10.01 11.19 18.86
C LYS A 527 11.08 11.62 19.84
N GLU A 528 11.85 10.66 20.35
CA GLU A 528 13.10 10.98 21.06
C GLU A 528 14.00 11.72 20.07
N GLN A 529 14.20 13.02 20.30
CA GLN A 529 15.24 13.78 19.61
C GLN A 529 16.60 13.22 20.06
N LYS A 530 17.33 12.63 19.12
CA LYS A 530 18.77 12.38 19.24
C LYS A 530 19.48 13.24 18.22
#